data_AF-A0A1L3LWR4-F1
#
_entry.id   AF-A0A1L3LWR4-F1
#
_cell.length_a   1.000
_cell.length_b   1.000
_cell.length_c   1.000
_cell.angle_alpha   90.00
_cell.angle_beta   90.00
_cell.angle_gamma   90.00
#
_symmetry.space_group_name_H-M   'P 1'
#
loop_
_entity.id
_entity.type
_entity.pdbx_description
1 polymer ?
#
loop_
_entity_poly.entity_id
_entity_poly.type
_entity_poly.pdbx_seq_one_letter_code
_entity_poly.pdbx_strand_id
1 'polypeptide(L)'
;MSDYCGLQEKFEGLPVLARMVPGRSFGKQFATYALHTERLMNAMLSCSGKHVIVDSSKLPGRAMALAQIPGIDMRVIHMVRDGRGVAWSLLKPYARDANSGLQKEIRPKSVFRTALRWSIVNLAVEYLSRKLGPDKVLRVRYEDFVSDPVAIMREIGAFLELDLHQIGSSLQNGEPVGPGHQVAGNRLRMNGSVALTRDESWRARMPAGQQVSFERLCGWMLRRYGYL
;
A
#
# COMPACT_ATOMS: atom_id res chain seq x y z
N MET A 1 8.13 21.60 -13.63
CA MET A 1 7.29 20.38 -13.60
C MET A 1 7.95 19.19 -14.29
N SER A 2 8.42 19.29 -15.53
CA SER A 2 9.08 18.17 -16.27
C SER A 2 10.23 17.49 -15.48
N ASP A 3 11.06 18.29 -14.79
CA ASP A 3 12.20 17.77 -14.02
C ASP A 3 11.79 16.93 -12.79
N TYR A 4 10.72 17.32 -12.07
CA TYR A 4 10.27 16.59 -10.88
C TYR A 4 9.71 15.21 -11.22
N CYS A 5 8.92 15.07 -12.30
CA CYS A 5 8.38 13.77 -12.71
C CYS A 5 9.50 12.77 -13.04
N GLY A 6 10.57 13.22 -13.70
CA GLY A 6 11.74 12.39 -13.97
C GLY A 6 12.47 11.97 -12.70
N LEU A 7 12.58 12.86 -11.71
CA LEU A 7 13.14 12.53 -10.40
C LEU A 7 12.24 11.55 -9.62
N GLN A 8 10.92 11.70 -9.72
CA GLN A 8 9.94 10.81 -9.09
C GLN A 8 10.09 9.38 -9.62
N GLU A 9 10.10 9.19 -10.94
CA GLU A 9 10.31 7.88 -11.55
C GLU A 9 11.65 7.27 -11.14
N LYS A 10 12.69 8.11 -11.04
CA LYS A 10 14.03 7.71 -10.67
C LYS A 10 14.13 7.23 -9.21
N PHE A 11 13.41 7.83 -8.28
CA PHE A 11 13.55 7.57 -6.84
C PHE A 11 12.40 6.76 -6.20
N GLU A 12 11.23 6.69 -6.82
CA GLU A 12 10.07 5.98 -6.26
C GLU A 12 9.85 4.57 -6.86
N GLY A 13 10.52 4.26 -7.97
CA GLY A 13 10.38 2.99 -8.67
C GLY A 13 11.01 1.80 -7.93
N LEU A 14 10.57 0.57 -8.29
CA LEU A 14 11.19 -0.67 -7.80
C LEU A 14 12.71 -0.80 -8.06
N PRO A 15 13.28 -0.28 -9.16
CA PRO A 15 14.73 -0.35 -9.39
C PRO A 15 15.57 0.37 -8.32
N VAL A 16 14.97 1.27 -7.53
CA VAL A 16 15.64 1.98 -6.44
C VAL A 16 16.03 1.06 -5.29
N LEU A 17 15.31 -0.06 -5.12
CA LEU A 17 15.64 -1.07 -4.12
C LEU A 17 17.08 -1.59 -4.26
N ALA A 18 17.59 -1.67 -5.50
CA ALA A 18 18.96 -2.08 -5.78
C ALA A 18 20.01 -0.96 -5.55
N ARG A 19 19.57 0.30 -5.41
CA ARG A 19 20.43 1.49 -5.31
C ARG A 19 20.53 2.03 -3.89
N MET A 20 19.64 1.64 -2.99
CA MET A 20 19.64 2.05 -1.58
C MET A 20 20.64 1.22 -0.77
N VAL A 21 21.93 1.40 -1.05
CA VAL A 21 23.01 0.91 -0.21
C VAL A 21 23.25 1.94 0.91
N PRO A 22 23.31 1.52 2.19
CA PRO A 22 23.65 2.42 3.30
C PRO A 22 24.94 3.21 3.01
N GLY A 23 24.94 4.52 3.28
CA GLY A 23 26.13 5.36 3.16
C GLY A 23 26.37 6.00 1.79
N ARG A 24 25.54 5.74 0.76
CA ARG A 24 25.62 6.48 -0.51
C ARG A 24 24.83 7.79 -0.44
N SER A 25 25.52 8.92 -0.63
CA SER A 25 24.86 10.19 -0.92
C SER A 25 24.12 10.08 -2.26
N PHE A 26 22.81 10.31 -2.23
CA PHE A 26 21.96 10.25 -3.43
C PHE A 26 22.19 11.43 -4.39
N GLY A 27 23.16 12.29 -4.09
CA GLY A 27 23.63 13.38 -4.94
C GLY A 27 22.65 14.55 -5.03
N LYS A 28 23.04 15.57 -5.80
CA LYS A 28 22.27 16.81 -5.97
C LYS A 28 20.83 16.57 -6.44
N GLN A 29 20.61 15.58 -7.29
CA GLN A 29 19.28 15.25 -7.83
C GLN A 29 18.30 14.77 -6.76
N PHE A 30 18.77 13.99 -5.77
CA PHE A 30 17.91 13.60 -4.66
C PHE A 30 17.63 14.75 -3.72
N ALA A 31 18.60 15.63 -3.47
CA ALA A 31 18.36 16.85 -2.70
C ALA A 31 17.25 17.71 -3.34
N THR A 32 17.28 17.87 -4.67
CA THR A 32 16.21 18.55 -5.42
C THR A 32 14.86 17.84 -5.28
N TYR A 33 14.82 16.51 -5.45
CA TYR A 33 13.61 15.71 -5.24
C TYR A 33 13.05 15.85 -3.82
N ALA A 34 13.91 15.74 -2.80
CA ALA A 34 13.56 15.82 -1.40
C ALA A 34 12.97 17.20 -1.07
N LEU A 35 13.65 18.27 -1.50
CA LEU A 35 13.19 19.65 -1.32
C LEU A 35 11.80 19.89 -1.92
N HIS A 36 11.57 19.43 -3.16
CA HIS A 36 10.26 19.60 -3.80
C HIS A 36 9.17 18.77 -3.13
N THR A 37 9.48 17.55 -2.72
CA THR A 37 8.53 16.66 -2.03
C THR A 37 8.15 17.21 -0.66
N GLU A 38 9.13 17.66 0.12
CA GLU A 38 8.90 18.30 1.42
C GLU A 38 8.06 19.58 1.28
N ARG A 39 8.39 20.46 0.32
CA ARG A 39 7.59 21.66 0.04
C ARG A 39 6.15 21.34 -0.32
N LEU A 40 5.94 20.29 -1.13
CA LEU A 40 4.59 19.85 -1.51
C LEU A 40 3.81 19.35 -0.30
N MET A 41 4.40 18.51 0.54
CA MET A 41 3.76 18.00 1.76
C MET A 41 3.45 19.14 2.74
N ASN A 42 4.39 20.06 2.96
CA ASN A 42 4.17 21.22 3.81
C ASN A 42 3.05 22.13 3.27
N ALA A 43 2.97 22.32 1.95
CA ALA A 43 1.86 23.04 1.33
C ALA A 43 0.51 22.32 1.55
N MET A 44 0.47 20.98 1.44
CA MET A 44 -0.74 20.20 1.74
C MET A 44 -1.18 20.36 3.19
N LEU A 45 -0.26 20.30 4.16
CA LEU A 45 -0.56 20.50 5.58
C LEU A 45 -1.10 21.92 5.81
N SER A 46 -0.41 22.95 5.32
CA SER A 46 -0.81 24.35 5.47
C SER A 46 -2.18 24.64 4.85
N CYS A 47 -2.45 24.17 3.64
CA CYS A 47 -3.72 24.42 2.95
C CYS A 47 -4.89 23.64 3.57
N SER A 48 -4.64 22.45 4.13
CA SER A 48 -5.69 21.60 4.72
C SER A 48 -5.94 21.87 6.20
N GLY A 49 -5.03 22.57 6.88
CA GLY A 49 -5.05 22.73 8.33
C GLY A 49 -4.93 21.40 9.09
N LYS A 50 -4.39 20.35 8.46
CA LYS A 50 -4.17 19.03 9.07
C LYS A 50 -2.73 18.89 9.53
N HIS A 51 -2.50 17.96 10.46
CA HIS A 51 -1.18 17.64 11.00
C HIS A 51 -0.62 16.32 10.46
N VAL A 52 -1.42 15.55 9.71
CA VAL A 52 -1.05 14.24 9.17
C VAL A 52 -1.43 14.18 7.70
N ILE A 53 -0.51 13.67 6.88
CA ILE A 53 -0.77 13.27 5.49
C ILE A 53 -0.81 11.75 5.42
N VAL A 54 -1.85 11.21 4.80
CA VAL A 54 -1.93 9.79 4.49
C VAL A 54 -1.53 9.56 3.03
N ASP A 55 -0.44 8.84 2.81
CA ASP A 55 0.06 8.47 1.49
C ASP A 55 -0.23 6.99 1.17
N SER A 56 -1.26 6.74 0.37
CA SER A 56 -1.68 5.38 -0.01
C SER A 56 -0.93 4.85 -1.24
N SER A 57 0.39 4.69 -1.14
CA SER A 57 1.21 4.14 -2.23
C SER A 57 1.34 2.61 -2.17
N LYS A 58 1.38 1.97 -3.35
CA LYS A 58 1.71 0.53 -3.51
C LYS A 58 3.13 0.31 -4.04
N LEU A 59 3.94 1.37 -4.04
CA LEU A 59 5.31 1.38 -4.51
C LEU A 59 6.24 1.54 -3.31
N PRO A 60 6.97 0.49 -2.88
CA PRO A 60 7.83 0.58 -1.71
C PRO A 60 8.99 1.56 -1.91
N GLY A 61 9.41 1.80 -3.16
CA GLY A 61 10.44 2.80 -3.47
C GLY A 61 10.04 4.21 -3.01
N ARG A 62 8.76 4.58 -3.11
CA ARG A 62 8.26 5.86 -2.57
C ARG A 62 8.44 5.96 -1.07
N ALA A 63 7.99 4.95 -0.32
CA ALA A 63 8.18 4.91 1.14
C ALA A 63 9.67 4.98 1.53
N MET A 64 10.53 4.28 0.79
CA MET A 64 11.97 4.35 1.03
C MET A 64 12.59 5.72 0.69
N ALA A 65 12.12 6.39 -0.36
CA ALA A 65 12.59 7.73 -0.71
C ALA A 65 12.15 8.75 0.36
N LEU A 66 10.91 8.67 0.83
CA LEU A 66 10.38 9.53 1.91
C LEU A 66 11.12 9.32 3.23
N ALA A 67 11.47 8.07 3.57
CA ALA A 67 12.26 7.72 4.76
C ALA A 67 13.64 8.40 4.82
N GLN A 68 14.11 8.99 3.72
CA GLN A 68 15.41 9.65 3.63
C GLN A 68 15.33 11.18 3.61
N ILE A 69 14.12 11.74 3.70
CA ILE A 69 13.90 13.19 3.75
C ILE A 69 13.87 13.58 5.24
N PRO A 70 14.85 14.35 5.75
CA PRO A 70 14.96 14.64 7.18
C PRO A 70 13.75 15.35 7.79
N GLY A 71 13.04 16.17 7.02
CA GLY A 71 11.84 16.89 7.49
C GLY A 71 10.55 16.07 7.48
N ILE A 72 10.59 14.78 7.16
CA ILE A 72 9.41 13.91 7.14
C ILE A 72 9.48 12.90 8.30
N ASP A 73 8.60 13.06 9.29
CA ASP A 73 8.33 12.01 10.26
C ASP A 73 7.37 10.97 9.67
N MET A 74 7.93 9.85 9.20
CA MET A 74 7.16 8.82 8.51
C MET A 74 6.86 7.63 9.42
N ARG A 75 5.57 7.29 9.55
CA ARG A 75 5.09 5.99 10.05
C ARG A 75 4.52 5.18 8.89
N VAL A 76 4.73 3.87 8.88
CA VAL A 76 4.32 2.96 7.79
C VAL A 76 3.28 1.97 8.29
N ILE A 77 2.11 1.95 7.63
CA ILE A 77 1.15 0.86 7.79
C ILE A 77 1.37 -0.13 6.63
N HIS A 78 1.98 -1.26 6.94
CA HIS A 78 2.21 -2.35 5.99
C HIS A 78 0.97 -3.24 5.91
N MET A 79 0.02 -2.84 5.06
CA MET A 79 -1.17 -3.64 4.76
C MET A 79 -0.79 -4.83 3.86
N VAL A 80 -0.97 -6.06 4.38
CA VAL A 80 -0.68 -7.31 3.66
C VAL A 80 -1.97 -8.08 3.46
N ARG A 81 -2.18 -8.60 2.24
CA ARG A 81 -3.24 -9.56 1.91
C ARG A 81 -2.61 -10.88 1.48
N ASP A 82 -3.33 -12.00 1.67
CA ASP A 82 -2.91 -13.30 1.15
C ASP A 82 -2.56 -13.19 -0.35
N GLY A 83 -1.32 -13.57 -0.69
CA GLY A 83 -0.80 -13.45 -2.05
C GLY A 83 -1.61 -14.25 -3.08
N ARG A 84 -2.25 -15.35 -2.68
CA ARG A 84 -3.16 -16.14 -3.53
C ARG A 84 -4.42 -15.33 -3.84
N GLY A 85 -4.99 -14.64 -2.86
CA GLY A 85 -6.10 -13.70 -3.05
C GLY A 85 -5.73 -12.52 -3.95
N VAL A 86 -4.51 -12.00 -3.83
CA VAL A 86 -3.99 -10.96 -4.74
C VAL A 86 -3.87 -11.48 -6.17
N ALA A 87 -3.29 -12.68 -6.36
CA ALA A 87 -3.19 -13.32 -7.68
C ALA A 87 -4.56 -13.53 -8.32
N TRP A 88 -5.52 -14.09 -7.56
CA TRP A 88 -6.89 -14.28 -8.02
C TRP A 88 -7.57 -12.97 -8.42
N SER A 89 -7.38 -11.91 -7.63
CA SER A 89 -7.94 -10.59 -7.95
C SER A 89 -7.36 -9.99 -9.24
N LEU A 90 -6.10 -10.28 -9.56
CA LEU A 90 -5.40 -9.77 -10.74
C LEU A 90 -5.51 -10.68 -11.97
N LEU A 91 -6.03 -11.90 -11.81
CA LEU A 91 -6.39 -12.79 -12.90
C LEU A 91 -7.71 -12.38 -13.58
N LYS A 92 -8.55 -11.60 -12.89
CA LYS A 92 -9.82 -11.11 -13.45
C LYS A 92 -9.52 -9.97 -14.44
N PRO A 93 -9.88 -10.11 -15.72
CA PRO A 93 -9.79 -8.99 -16.66
C PRO A 93 -10.82 -7.93 -16.26
N TYR A 94 -10.43 -6.65 -16.35
CA TYR A 94 -11.39 -5.55 -16.26
C TYR A 94 -11.28 -4.71 -17.51
N ALA A 95 -12.40 -4.65 -18.25
CA ALA A 95 -12.55 -3.73 -19.36
C ALA A 95 -12.46 -2.28 -18.86
N ARG A 96 -12.01 -1.37 -19.73
CA ARG A 96 -12.04 0.06 -19.46
C ARG A 96 -13.48 0.50 -19.30
N ASP A 97 -13.80 1.11 -18.17
CA ASP A 97 -15.13 1.65 -17.91
C ASP A 97 -14.99 2.94 -17.11
N ALA A 98 -15.24 4.06 -17.79
CA ALA A 98 -15.13 5.39 -17.20
C ALA A 98 -16.17 5.60 -16.08
N ASN A 99 -17.31 4.92 -16.14
CA ASN A 99 -18.39 5.05 -15.15
C ASN A 99 -18.06 4.31 -13.84
N SER A 100 -17.27 3.23 -13.91
CA SER A 100 -16.71 2.56 -12.72
C SER A 100 -15.33 3.07 -12.30
N GLY A 101 -14.85 4.16 -12.92
CA GLY A 101 -13.58 4.82 -12.57
C GLY A 101 -12.34 4.09 -13.09
N LEU A 102 -12.50 3.12 -14.00
CA LEU A 102 -11.44 2.39 -14.69
C LEU A 102 -10.97 3.16 -15.92
N GLN A 103 -9.97 4.02 -15.72
CA GLN A 103 -9.40 4.84 -16.80
C GLN A 103 -8.54 4.03 -17.80
N LYS A 104 -8.16 2.79 -17.46
CA LYS A 104 -7.32 1.90 -18.28
C LYS A 104 -7.82 0.45 -18.18
N GLU A 105 -7.69 -0.28 -19.27
CA GLU A 105 -7.94 -1.73 -19.32
C GLU A 105 -6.93 -2.47 -18.42
N ILE A 106 -7.41 -3.37 -17.58
CA ILE A 106 -6.56 -4.19 -16.71
C ILE A 106 -6.43 -5.57 -17.35
N ARG A 107 -5.28 -5.78 -18.00
CA ARG A 107 -4.92 -7.11 -18.52
C ARG A 107 -4.67 -8.09 -17.37
N PRO A 108 -5.15 -9.34 -17.48
CA PRO A 108 -4.94 -10.35 -16.47
C PRO A 108 -3.43 -10.60 -16.30
N LYS A 109 -2.99 -10.71 -15.04
CA LYS A 109 -1.59 -10.99 -14.70
C LYS A 109 -1.43 -12.46 -14.34
N SER A 110 -0.39 -13.09 -14.86
CA SER A 110 -0.09 -14.46 -14.49
C SER A 110 0.21 -14.59 -13.00
N VAL A 111 -0.10 -15.75 -12.44
CA VAL A 111 0.17 -16.10 -11.04
C VAL A 111 1.65 -15.93 -10.73
N PHE A 112 2.54 -16.40 -11.62
CA PHE A 112 4.00 -16.25 -11.46
C PHE A 112 4.45 -14.78 -11.37
N ARG A 113 3.98 -13.92 -12.28
CA ARG A 113 4.34 -12.49 -12.26
C ARG A 113 3.79 -11.80 -11.00
N THR A 114 2.60 -12.20 -10.56
CA THR A 114 2.01 -11.65 -9.33
C THR A 114 2.76 -12.13 -8.10
N ALA A 115 3.11 -13.41 -8.02
CA ALA A 115 3.93 -13.99 -6.96
C ALA A 115 5.27 -13.26 -6.82
N LEU A 116 6.01 -13.11 -7.92
CA LEU A 116 7.30 -12.40 -7.92
C LEU A 116 7.14 -10.95 -7.45
N ARG A 117 6.18 -10.22 -8.01
CA ARG A 117 5.95 -8.81 -7.63
C ARG A 117 5.50 -8.68 -6.18
N TRP A 118 4.59 -9.52 -5.72
CA TRP A 118 4.10 -9.54 -4.34
C TRP A 118 5.26 -9.80 -3.38
N SER A 119 6.17 -10.73 -3.72
CA SER A 119 7.35 -11.01 -2.91
C SER A 119 8.34 -9.85 -2.89
N ILE A 120 8.68 -9.27 -4.05
CA ILE A 120 9.60 -8.13 -4.13
C ILE A 120 9.06 -6.94 -3.33
N VAL A 121 7.77 -6.62 -3.46
CA VAL A 121 7.17 -5.48 -2.76
C VAL A 121 7.19 -5.70 -1.26
N ASN A 122 6.76 -6.86 -0.79
CA ASN A 122 6.72 -7.14 0.64
C ASN A 122 8.12 -7.27 1.25
N LEU A 123 9.10 -7.86 0.54
CA LEU A 123 10.51 -7.89 0.97
C LEU A 123 11.10 -6.49 1.11
N ALA A 124 10.78 -5.59 0.18
CA ALA A 124 11.21 -4.21 0.24
C ALA A 124 10.65 -3.51 1.50
N VAL A 125 9.40 -3.75 1.84
CA VAL A 125 8.82 -3.20 3.07
C VAL A 125 9.43 -3.84 4.32
N GLU A 126 9.73 -5.14 4.34
CA GLU A 126 10.46 -5.77 5.44
C GLU A 126 11.86 -5.19 5.62
N TYR A 127 12.56 -4.89 4.52
CA TYR A 127 13.86 -4.21 4.58
C TYR A 127 13.72 -2.79 5.16
N LEU A 128 12.72 -2.02 4.69
CA LEU A 128 12.44 -0.69 5.21
C LEU A 128 12.08 -0.74 6.70
N SER A 129 11.27 -1.72 7.12
CA SER A 129 10.88 -1.93 8.52
C SER A 129 12.08 -2.18 9.41
N ARG A 130 13.04 -3.01 8.96
CA ARG A 130 14.30 -3.20 9.71
C ARG A 130 15.13 -1.92 9.84
N LYS A 131 15.07 -1.02 8.85
CA LYS A 131 15.81 0.25 8.86
C LYS A 131 15.14 1.31 9.74
N LEU A 132 13.82 1.39 9.73
CA LEU A 132 13.06 2.38 10.50
C LEU A 132 12.87 1.98 11.97
N GLY A 133 12.92 0.69 12.27
CA GLY A 133 12.64 0.15 13.59
C GLY A 133 11.16 -0.19 13.80
N PRO A 134 10.85 -0.93 14.89
CA PRO A 134 9.51 -1.43 15.17
C PRO A 134 8.50 -0.32 15.46
N ASP A 135 8.93 0.80 16.05
CA ASP A 135 8.04 1.90 16.46
C ASP A 135 7.52 2.74 15.27
N LYS A 136 8.07 2.52 14.08
CA LYS A 136 7.72 3.26 12.86
C LYS A 136 7.00 2.41 11.82
N VAL A 137 6.81 1.11 12.05
CA VAL A 137 6.11 0.23 11.11
C VAL A 137 5.11 -0.67 11.82
N LEU A 138 3.83 -0.51 11.48
CA LEU A 138 2.76 -1.40 11.89
C LEU A 138 2.32 -2.29 10.73
N ARG A 139 2.30 -3.61 10.93
CA ARG A 139 1.83 -4.55 9.91
C ARG A 139 0.39 -4.95 10.19
N VAL A 140 -0.48 -4.78 9.19
CA VAL A 140 -1.91 -5.08 9.28
C VAL A 140 -2.26 -6.11 8.21
N ARG A 141 -2.95 -7.19 8.60
CA ARG A 141 -3.48 -8.16 7.64
C ARG A 141 -4.85 -7.70 7.17
N TYR A 142 -5.06 -7.71 5.87
CA TYR A 142 -6.34 -7.34 5.27
C TYR A 142 -7.49 -8.21 5.80
N GLU A 143 -7.23 -9.50 5.95
CA GLU A 143 -8.21 -10.49 6.43
C GLU A 143 -8.62 -10.22 7.88
N ASP A 144 -7.67 -9.81 8.72
CA ASP A 144 -7.93 -9.44 10.11
C ASP A 144 -8.67 -8.09 10.18
N PHE A 145 -8.27 -7.11 9.37
CA PHE A 145 -8.94 -5.80 9.27
C PHE A 145 -10.40 -5.91 8.84
N VAL A 146 -10.71 -6.79 7.89
CA VAL A 146 -12.09 -7.00 7.45
C VAL A 146 -12.90 -7.81 8.46
N SER A 147 -12.26 -8.68 9.24
CA SER A 147 -12.96 -9.52 10.23
C SER A 147 -13.25 -8.77 11.53
N ASP A 148 -12.34 -7.89 11.97
CA ASP A 148 -12.48 -7.07 13.16
C ASP A 148 -11.91 -5.65 12.92
N PRO A 149 -12.67 -4.79 12.22
CA PRO A 149 -12.22 -3.43 11.93
C PRO A 149 -12.08 -2.58 13.19
N VAL A 150 -12.85 -2.83 14.26
CA VAL A 150 -12.75 -2.08 15.51
C VAL A 150 -11.40 -2.33 16.19
N ALA A 151 -11.00 -3.61 16.34
CA ALA A 151 -9.73 -3.94 16.97
C ALA A 151 -8.54 -3.39 16.17
N ILE A 152 -8.56 -3.52 14.85
CA ILE A 152 -7.48 -3.06 13.99
C ILE A 152 -7.41 -1.53 13.92
N MET A 153 -8.55 -0.82 13.86
CA MET A 153 -8.54 0.65 13.91
C MET A 153 -8.03 1.17 15.25
N ARG A 154 -8.31 0.47 16.37
CA ARG A 154 -7.72 0.79 17.68
C ARG A 154 -6.21 0.60 17.69
N GLU A 155 -5.70 -0.48 17.10
CA GLU A 155 -4.25 -0.72 16.99
C GLU A 155 -3.56 0.35 16.13
N ILE A 156 -4.14 0.70 14.98
CA ILE A 156 -3.66 1.80 14.13
C ILE A 156 -3.73 3.13 14.89
N GLY A 157 -4.80 3.39 15.63
CA GLY A 157 -4.98 4.59 16.43
C GLY A 157 -3.90 4.74 17.50
N ALA A 158 -3.63 3.67 18.26
CA ALA A 158 -2.53 3.64 19.22
C ALA A 158 -1.17 3.86 18.56
N PHE A 159 -0.93 3.23 17.40
CA PHE A 159 0.30 3.39 16.63
C PHE A 159 0.47 4.79 16.02
N LEU A 160 -0.60 5.52 15.76
CA LEU A 160 -0.56 6.88 15.20
C LEU A 160 -0.80 7.98 16.23
N GLU A 161 -1.12 7.62 17.47
CA GLU A 161 -1.58 8.53 18.53
C GLU A 161 -2.85 9.31 18.12
N LEU A 162 -3.81 8.60 17.51
CA LEU A 162 -5.10 9.13 17.07
C LEU A 162 -6.26 8.30 17.62
N ASP A 163 -7.37 8.96 17.96
CA ASP A 163 -8.62 8.24 18.24
C ASP A 163 -9.33 7.87 16.94
N LEU A 164 -9.38 6.57 16.66
CA LEU A 164 -10.02 6.00 15.47
C LEU A 164 -11.17 5.05 15.84
N HIS A 165 -11.63 5.04 17.10
CA HIS A 165 -12.67 4.13 17.57
C HIS A 165 -13.99 4.28 16.80
N GLN A 166 -14.40 5.54 16.57
CA GLN A 166 -15.61 5.84 15.82
C GLN A 166 -15.53 5.30 14.38
N ILE A 167 -14.37 5.43 13.73
CA ILE A 167 -14.17 4.92 12.36
C ILE A 167 -14.27 3.39 12.35
N GLY A 168 -13.64 2.71 13.32
CA GLY A 168 -13.76 1.25 13.46
C GLY A 168 -15.21 0.80 13.63
N SER A 169 -15.97 1.51 14.47
CA SER A 169 -17.39 1.22 14.74
C SER A 169 -18.26 1.42 13.49
N SER A 170 -18.09 2.54 12.78
CA SER A 170 -18.79 2.81 11.52
C SER A 170 -18.49 1.73 10.47
N LEU A 171 -17.22 1.32 10.34
CA LEU A 171 -16.81 0.26 9.43
C LEU A 171 -17.46 -1.10 9.77
N GLN A 172 -17.54 -1.45 11.06
CA GLN A 172 -18.19 -2.67 11.53
C GLN A 172 -19.69 -2.67 11.22
N ASN A 173 -20.35 -1.52 11.39
CA ASN A 173 -21.77 -1.34 11.11
C ASN A 173 -22.08 -1.29 9.61
N GLY A 174 -21.06 -1.38 8.74
CA GLY A 174 -21.23 -1.26 7.30
C GLY A 174 -21.63 0.15 6.85
N GLU A 175 -21.40 1.15 7.69
CA GLU A 175 -21.71 2.54 7.37
C GLU A 175 -20.89 3.02 6.17
N PRO A 176 -21.49 3.80 5.25
CA PRO A 176 -20.77 4.38 4.13
C PRO A 176 -19.57 5.21 4.61
N VAL A 177 -18.36 4.81 4.23
CA VAL A 177 -17.23 5.75 4.23
C VAL A 177 -17.35 6.61 2.98
N GLY A 178 -17.79 7.86 3.16
CA GLY A 178 -17.88 8.82 2.07
C GLY A 178 -16.49 9.07 1.46
N PRO A 179 -16.34 8.99 0.12
CA PRO A 179 -15.08 9.35 -0.51
C PRO A 179 -14.83 10.85 -0.29
N GLY A 180 -13.81 11.19 0.50
CA GLY A 180 -13.31 12.56 0.62
C GLY A 180 -12.56 12.97 -0.65
N HIS A 181 -11.30 13.41 -0.50
CA HIS A 181 -10.46 13.78 -1.63
C HIS A 181 -9.76 12.55 -2.26
N GLN A 182 -10.51 11.73 -3.01
CA GLN A 182 -9.95 10.57 -3.73
C GLN A 182 -9.71 10.91 -5.21
N VAL A 183 -8.45 11.23 -5.55
CA VAL A 183 -8.06 11.57 -6.94
C VAL A 183 -7.94 10.33 -7.84
N ALA A 184 -7.51 9.19 -7.28
CA ALA A 184 -7.34 7.91 -7.99
C ALA A 184 -7.47 6.73 -7.00
N GLY A 185 -7.69 5.50 -7.49
CA GLY A 185 -7.83 4.34 -6.62
C GLY A 185 -8.58 3.18 -7.23
N ASN A 186 -9.00 2.22 -6.40
CA ASN A 186 -9.84 1.09 -6.80
C ASN A 186 -11.24 1.58 -7.24
N ARG A 187 -11.96 0.81 -8.06
CA ARG A 187 -13.33 1.10 -8.52
C ARG A 187 -14.31 1.43 -7.40
N LEU A 188 -14.07 0.88 -6.21
CA LEU A 188 -14.87 1.12 -5.00
C LEU A 188 -14.95 2.62 -4.65
N ARG A 189 -13.99 3.44 -5.11
CA ARG A 189 -14.03 4.91 -5.05
C ARG A 189 -15.29 5.53 -5.67
N MET A 190 -15.83 4.91 -6.72
CA MET A 190 -17.01 5.41 -7.42
C MET A 190 -18.31 5.04 -6.70
N ASN A 191 -18.26 4.13 -5.73
CA ASN A 191 -19.42 3.82 -4.92
C ASN A 191 -19.55 4.93 -3.87
N GLY A 192 -20.76 5.48 -3.71
CA GLY A 192 -21.07 6.44 -2.64
C GLY A 192 -20.88 5.87 -1.22
N SER A 193 -20.74 4.54 -1.11
CA SER A 193 -20.43 3.80 0.11
C SER A 193 -19.42 2.69 -0.19
N VAL A 194 -18.40 2.55 0.68
CA VAL A 194 -17.48 1.41 0.65
C VAL A 194 -17.74 0.56 1.88
N ALA A 195 -18.35 -0.61 1.70
CA ALA A 195 -18.47 -1.62 2.74
C ALA A 195 -17.23 -2.54 2.74
N LEU A 196 -16.68 -2.85 3.92
CA LEU A 196 -15.64 -3.86 4.05
C LEU A 196 -16.26 -5.24 3.89
N THR A 197 -15.96 -5.91 2.78
CA THR A 197 -16.44 -7.27 2.52
C THR A 197 -15.26 -8.22 2.44
N ARG A 198 -15.37 -9.35 3.14
CA ARG A 198 -14.35 -10.40 3.11
C ARG A 198 -14.38 -11.10 1.75
N ASP A 199 -13.32 -10.95 0.96
CA ASP A 199 -13.16 -11.64 -0.32
C ASP A 199 -12.15 -12.79 -0.20
N GLU A 200 -12.68 -13.97 0.10
CA GLU A 200 -11.96 -15.25 0.08
C GLU A 200 -12.38 -16.15 -1.08
N SER A 201 -13.01 -15.56 -2.12
CA SER A 201 -13.49 -16.32 -3.29
C SER A 201 -12.39 -17.12 -3.98
N TRP A 202 -11.13 -16.72 -3.80
CA TRP A 202 -9.96 -17.42 -4.33
C TRP A 202 -9.81 -18.83 -3.76
N ARG A 203 -10.17 -19.08 -2.48
CA ARG A 203 -10.04 -20.41 -1.86
C ARG A 203 -10.85 -21.47 -2.62
N ALA A 204 -12.07 -21.10 -3.01
CA ALA A 204 -13.00 -21.99 -3.69
C ALA A 204 -12.86 -21.97 -5.23
N ARG A 205 -12.51 -20.82 -5.82
CA ARG A 205 -12.59 -20.63 -7.29
C ARG A 205 -11.24 -20.62 -8.00
N MET A 206 -10.13 -20.42 -7.29
CA MET A 206 -8.80 -20.46 -7.90
C MET A 206 -8.41 -21.93 -8.17
N PRO A 207 -7.98 -22.29 -9.39
CA PRO A 207 -7.56 -23.66 -9.69
C PRO A 207 -6.45 -24.13 -8.74
N ALA A 208 -6.56 -25.35 -8.19
CA ALA A 208 -5.64 -25.88 -7.19
C ALA A 208 -4.16 -25.82 -7.65
N GLY A 209 -3.88 -26.13 -8.92
CA GLY A 209 -2.53 -26.04 -9.48
C GLY A 209 -1.93 -24.62 -9.43
N GLN A 210 -2.77 -23.59 -9.56
CA GLN A 210 -2.34 -22.19 -9.42
C GLN A 210 -2.09 -21.81 -7.96
N GLN A 211 -2.91 -22.31 -7.02
CA GLN A 211 -2.69 -22.10 -5.58
C GLN A 211 -1.34 -22.72 -5.16
N VAL A 212 -1.12 -23.98 -5.53
CA VAL A 212 0.13 -24.71 -5.25
C VAL A 212 1.33 -24.03 -5.92
N SER A 213 1.18 -23.54 -7.15
CA SER A 213 2.25 -22.80 -7.82
C SER A 213 2.62 -21.51 -7.08
N PHE A 214 1.64 -20.75 -6.59
CA PHE A 214 1.90 -19.56 -5.79
C PHE A 214 2.60 -19.91 -4.47
N GLU A 215 2.12 -20.94 -3.77
CA GLU A 215 2.72 -21.42 -2.53
C GLU A 215 4.15 -21.91 -2.70
N ARG A 216 4.46 -22.62 -3.80
CA ARG A 216 5.83 -23.03 -4.10
C ARG A 216 6.78 -21.84 -4.29
N LEU A 217 6.30 -20.76 -4.90
CA LEU A 217 7.11 -19.57 -5.15
C LEU A 217 7.25 -18.65 -3.93
N CYS A 218 6.20 -18.59 -3.09
CA CYS A 218 6.05 -17.54 -2.06
C CYS A 218 5.73 -18.09 -0.67
N GLY A 219 5.77 -19.40 -0.46
CA GLY A 219 5.35 -20.06 0.78
C GLY A 219 6.10 -19.58 2.01
N TRP A 220 7.39 -19.27 1.88
CA TRP A 220 8.19 -18.71 2.97
C TRP A 220 7.66 -17.34 3.46
N MET A 221 7.18 -16.49 2.55
CA MET A 221 6.53 -15.23 2.92
C MET A 221 5.11 -15.42 3.42
N LEU A 222 4.37 -16.36 2.83
CA LEU A 222 3.03 -16.68 3.33
C LEU A 222 3.10 -17.14 4.80
N ARG A 223 4.07 -17.98 5.17
CA ARG A 223 4.34 -18.35 6.58
C ARG A 223 4.72 -17.14 7.43
N ARG A 224 5.63 -16.28 6.94
CA ARG A 224 6.05 -15.04 7.63
C ARG A 224 4.87 -14.11 7.98
N TYR A 225 3.81 -14.14 7.18
CA TYR A 225 2.58 -13.36 7.36
C TYR A 225 1.41 -14.17 7.96
N GLY A 226 1.61 -15.43 8.36
CA GLY A 226 0.57 -16.25 9.00
C GLY A 226 -0.55 -16.73 8.06
N TYR A 227 -0.25 -16.94 6.78
CA TYR A 227 -1.18 -17.47 5.77
C TYR A 227 -1.01 -18.98 5.49
N LEU A 228 0.00 -19.60 6.07
CA LEU A 228 0.30 -21.03 6.01
C LEU A 228 0.55 -21.57 7.41
#